data_AF-A0A974YYJ6-F1
#
_entry.id   AF-A0A974YYJ6-F1
#
_cell.length_a   1.000
_cell.length_b   1.000
_cell.length_c   1.000
_cell.angle_alpha   90.00
_cell.angle_beta   90.00
_cell.angle_gamma   90.00
#
_symmetry.space_group_name_H-M   'P 1'
#
loop_
_entity.id
_entity.type
_entity.pdbx_description
1 polymer ?
#
loop_
_entity_poly.entity_id
_entity_poly.type
_entity_poly.pdbx_seq_one_letter_code
_entity_poly.pdbx_strand_id
1 'polypeptide(L)'
;MPETRIYHGDFNPSDIARDIISQFNRGNYQVQQIGRDPKIAVQIATRQFAQSGGQTALTITLHKVEDGVSVQVGNQAWMGVAASLGITALSALRNPMTLLGRLDDLAQDIESLQLEEDVWQLIEGSARQHGVGKVLSERLKHYICPYCNTANEQGAGRCVACGAPLGDIQPQTCLKCGFVVRNIERECPNCGAILPSR
;
A
#
# COMPACT_ATOMS: atom_id res chain seq x y z
N MET A 1 13.40 8.27 -1.59
CA MET A 1 13.37 7.08 -0.71
C MET A 1 12.14 6.27 -1.09
N PRO A 2 12.16 4.92 -1.11
CA PRO A 2 10.98 4.15 -1.50
C PRO A 2 9.85 4.37 -0.48
N GLU A 3 8.71 4.87 -0.93
CA GLU A 3 7.55 5.10 -0.08
C GLU A 3 6.84 3.77 0.18
N THR A 4 6.52 3.48 1.45
CA THR A 4 5.85 2.24 1.86
C THR A 4 4.51 2.56 2.50
N ARG A 5 3.44 1.93 2.01
CA ARG A 5 2.08 2.02 2.56
C ARG A 5 1.52 0.63 2.79
N ILE A 6 0.76 0.45 3.87
CA ILE A 6 0.09 -0.82 4.17
C ILE A 6 -1.41 -0.63 3.97
N TYR A 7 -2.01 -1.54 3.23
CA TYR A 7 -3.44 -1.59 2.94
C TYR A 7 -4.04 -2.81 3.64
N HIS A 8 -5.09 -2.59 4.43
CA HIS A 8 -5.58 -3.58 5.39
C HIS A 8 -6.90 -4.22 4.98
N GLY A 9 -6.92 -5.54 4.82
CA GLY A 9 -8.12 -6.29 4.47
C GLY A 9 -7.84 -7.65 3.81
N ASP A 10 -8.91 -8.32 3.39
CA ASP A 10 -8.85 -9.68 2.86
C ASP A 10 -8.63 -9.71 1.34
N PHE A 11 -7.40 -9.44 0.94
CA PHE A 11 -6.96 -9.45 -0.45
C PHE A 11 -5.47 -9.85 -0.52
N ASN A 12 -5.06 -10.32 -1.68
CA ASN A 12 -3.71 -10.83 -1.92
C ASN A 12 -2.88 -9.84 -2.75
N PRO A 13 -1.55 -9.89 -2.65
CA PRO A 13 -0.65 -9.15 -3.55
C PRO A 13 -1.01 -9.34 -5.03
N SER A 14 -1.47 -10.54 -5.43
CA SER A 14 -1.89 -10.82 -6.80
C SER A 14 -3.13 -10.05 -7.27
N ASP A 15 -4.02 -9.63 -6.37
CA ASP A 15 -5.18 -8.78 -6.71
C ASP A 15 -4.68 -7.42 -7.20
N ILE A 16 -3.84 -6.75 -6.40
CA ILE A 16 -3.24 -5.45 -6.76
C ILE A 16 -2.36 -5.59 -8.01
N ALA A 17 -1.57 -6.66 -8.12
CA ALA A 17 -0.70 -6.87 -9.28
C ALA A 17 -1.50 -6.97 -10.59
N ARG A 18 -2.64 -7.66 -10.59
CA ARG A 18 -3.53 -7.75 -11.75
C ARG A 18 -4.06 -6.39 -12.16
N ASP A 19 -4.45 -5.56 -11.20
CA ASP A 19 -4.96 -4.22 -11.47
C ASP A 19 -3.89 -3.32 -12.08
N ILE A 20 -2.66 -3.36 -11.53
CA ILE A 20 -1.51 -2.62 -12.09
C ILE A 20 -1.24 -3.05 -13.53
N ILE A 21 -1.21 -4.36 -13.81
CA ILE A 21 -0.98 -4.87 -15.16
C ILE A 21 -2.10 -4.43 -16.11
N SER A 22 -3.37 -4.54 -15.68
CA SER A 22 -4.53 -4.12 -16.47
C SER A 22 -4.50 -2.62 -16.82
N GLN A 23 -4.09 -1.79 -15.86
CA GLN A 23 -4.06 -0.34 -16.03
C GLN A 23 -2.85 0.15 -16.83
N PHE A 24 -1.67 -0.44 -16.64
CA PHE A 24 -0.42 0.12 -17.16
C PHE A 24 0.22 -0.70 -18.28
N ASN A 25 -0.17 -1.96 -18.53
CA ASN A 25 0.44 -2.75 -19.62
C ASN A 25 -0.12 -2.41 -21.01
N ARG A 26 -0.22 -1.12 -21.34
CA ARG A 26 -0.82 -0.58 -22.57
C ARG A 26 -0.14 0.73 -22.98
N GLY A 27 -0.34 1.16 -24.23
CA GLY A 27 0.22 2.42 -24.74
C GLY A 27 1.75 2.45 -24.71
N ASN A 28 2.33 3.40 -23.98
CA ASN A 28 3.78 3.61 -23.90
C ASN A 28 4.47 2.77 -22.82
N TYR A 29 3.71 2.12 -21.95
CA TYR A 29 4.25 1.36 -20.81
C TYR A 29 4.13 -0.14 -21.02
N GLN A 30 5.14 -0.86 -20.56
CA GLN A 30 5.15 -2.31 -20.39
C GLN A 30 5.23 -2.64 -18.91
N VAL A 31 4.50 -3.68 -18.49
CA VAL A 31 4.48 -4.13 -17.10
C VAL A 31 4.98 -5.56 -17.04
N GLN A 32 5.88 -5.83 -16.09
CA GLN A 32 6.39 -7.16 -15.81
C GLN A 32 6.12 -7.54 -14.36
N GLN A 33 5.48 -8.69 -14.15
CA GLN A 33 5.35 -9.30 -12.83
C GLN A 33 6.53 -10.25 -12.57
N ILE A 34 7.09 -10.18 -11.37
CA ILE A 34 8.15 -11.03 -10.87
C ILE A 34 7.66 -11.66 -9.57
N GLY A 35 7.69 -12.99 -9.49
CA GLY A 35 7.20 -13.72 -8.32
C GLY A 35 5.68 -13.94 -8.31
N ARG A 36 5.19 -14.43 -7.17
CA ARG A 36 3.79 -14.83 -6.91
C ARG A 36 3.50 -14.67 -5.42
N ASP A 37 2.22 -14.72 -5.03
CA ASP A 37 1.85 -14.66 -3.60
C ASP A 37 2.71 -15.61 -2.74
N PRO A 38 3.14 -15.18 -1.54
CA PRO A 38 2.76 -13.95 -0.83
C PRO A 38 3.61 -12.71 -1.17
N LYS A 39 4.53 -12.78 -2.15
CA LYS A 39 5.45 -11.68 -2.49
C LYS A 39 5.56 -11.48 -4.00
N ILE A 40 5.15 -10.31 -4.46
CA ILE A 40 5.17 -9.96 -5.88
C ILE A 40 5.93 -8.66 -6.07
N ALA A 41 6.77 -8.58 -7.09
CA ALA A 41 7.26 -7.32 -7.59
C ALA A 41 6.67 -7.06 -8.97
N VAL A 42 6.18 -5.84 -9.18
CA VAL A 42 5.64 -5.37 -10.45
C VAL A 42 6.53 -4.24 -10.93
N GLN A 43 7.09 -4.38 -12.12
CA GLN A 43 7.93 -3.36 -12.75
C GLN A 43 7.15 -2.71 -13.89
N ILE A 44 7.07 -1.39 -13.90
CA ILE A 44 6.52 -0.59 -14.99
C ILE A 44 7.68 0.12 -15.67
N ALA A 45 7.82 -0.08 -16.98
CA ALA A 45 8.86 0.56 -17.77
C ALA A 45 8.31 1.15 -19.07
N THR A 46 8.96 2.17 -19.62
CA THR A 46 8.66 2.65 -20.98
C THR A 46 9.07 1.61 -22.03
N ARG A 47 8.28 1.47 -23.10
CA ARG A 47 8.59 0.55 -24.22
C ARG A 47 9.74 1.12 -25.05
N GLN A 48 10.71 0.27 -25.41
CA GLN A 48 11.99 0.63 -26.08
C GLN A 48 11.84 1.32 -27.46
N PHE A 49 10.64 1.41 -28.02
CA PHE A 49 10.35 2.09 -29.30
C PHE A 49 9.56 3.41 -29.14
N ALA A 50 9.41 3.94 -27.93
CA ALA A 50 8.93 5.31 -27.76
C ALA A 50 9.97 6.26 -28.39
N GLN A 51 9.59 6.93 -29.48
CA GLN A 51 10.50 7.71 -30.34
C GLN A 51 11.16 8.91 -29.65
N SER A 52 10.80 9.21 -28.41
CA SER A 52 11.38 10.25 -27.58
C SER A 52 10.89 10.05 -26.14
N GLY A 53 11.77 10.13 -25.14
CA GLY A 53 11.41 10.06 -23.71
C GLY A 53 12.26 9.04 -22.94
N GLY A 54 12.79 9.46 -21.79
CA GLY A 54 13.76 8.69 -21.00
C GLY A 54 13.27 7.31 -20.51
N GLN A 55 14.19 6.53 -19.97
CA GLN A 55 13.92 5.20 -19.42
C GLN A 55 13.35 5.31 -17.99
N THR A 56 12.05 5.57 -17.84
CA THR A 56 11.38 5.46 -16.54
C THR A 56 11.18 4.00 -16.19
N ALA A 57 11.67 3.58 -15.01
CA ALA A 57 11.45 2.25 -14.46
C ALA A 57 10.97 2.37 -13.00
N LEU A 58 9.66 2.24 -12.78
CA LEU A 58 9.05 2.23 -11.45
C LEU A 58 8.88 0.78 -10.98
N THR A 59 9.31 0.48 -9.76
CA THR A 59 9.14 -0.85 -9.15
C THR A 59 8.15 -0.75 -7.99
N ILE A 60 7.13 -1.60 -8.01
CA ILE A 60 6.16 -1.78 -6.94
C ILE A 60 6.41 -3.14 -6.31
N THR A 61 6.72 -3.17 -5.02
CA THR A 61 6.88 -4.41 -4.24
C THR A 61 5.65 -4.61 -3.37
N LEU A 62 5.04 -5.78 -3.49
CA LEU A 62 3.82 -6.19 -2.82
C LEU A 62 4.13 -7.38 -1.92
N HIS A 63 3.79 -7.29 -0.65
CA HIS A 63 4.06 -8.34 0.32
C HIS A 63 2.84 -8.57 1.20
N LYS A 64 2.35 -9.81 1.28
CA LYS A 64 1.27 -10.20 2.18
C LYS A 64 1.75 -10.04 3.63
N VAL A 65 1.02 -9.24 4.40
CA VAL A 65 1.21 -9.10 5.85
C VAL A 65 -0.02 -9.65 6.56
N GLU A 66 0.07 -9.85 7.87
CA GLU A 66 -0.98 -10.47 8.69
C GLU A 66 -2.37 -9.82 8.46
N ASP A 67 -2.41 -8.49 8.45
CA ASP A 67 -3.65 -7.72 8.27
C ASP A 67 -3.88 -7.18 6.85
N GLY A 68 -3.15 -7.64 5.82
CA GLY A 68 -3.36 -7.13 4.45
C GLY A 68 -2.14 -7.21 3.54
N VAL A 69 -1.85 -6.14 2.79
CA VAL A 69 -0.73 -6.08 1.84
C VAL A 69 0.11 -4.82 2.08
N SER A 70 1.42 -5.00 2.27
CA SER A 70 2.36 -3.88 2.25
C SER A 70 2.79 -3.60 0.81
N VAL A 71 2.74 -2.34 0.42
CA VAL A 71 3.08 -1.86 -0.91
C VAL A 71 4.24 -0.87 -0.78
N GLN A 72 5.32 -1.12 -1.50
CA GLN A 72 6.50 -0.26 -1.55
C GLN A 72 6.75 0.16 -2.99
N VAL A 73 6.78 1.47 -3.25
CA VAL A 73 6.97 2.04 -4.59
C VAL A 73 8.33 2.76 -4.66
N GLY A 74 9.07 2.56 -5.75
CA GLY A 74 10.26 3.35 -6.02
C GLY A 74 11.07 2.93 -7.25
N ASN A 75 11.98 3.80 -7.67
CA ASN A 75 12.76 3.66 -8.91
C ASN A 75 13.86 2.57 -8.86
N GLN A 76 14.20 2.03 -7.68
CA GLN A 76 15.37 1.16 -7.47
C GLN A 76 15.21 0.09 -6.36
N ALA A 77 14.02 -0.48 -6.15
CA ALA A 77 13.79 -1.44 -5.06
C ALA A 77 14.33 -2.89 -5.30
N TRP A 78 15.15 -3.12 -6.32
CA TRP A 78 15.61 -4.45 -6.77
C TRP A 78 16.40 -5.22 -5.71
N MET A 79 17.21 -4.55 -4.88
CA MET A 79 18.02 -5.21 -3.83
C MET A 79 17.15 -5.84 -2.72
N GLY A 80 16.07 -5.17 -2.32
CA GLY A 80 15.14 -5.69 -1.30
C GLY A 80 14.22 -6.79 -1.84
N VAL A 81 13.84 -6.68 -3.11
CA VAL A 81 13.04 -7.69 -3.83
C VAL A 81 13.83 -8.98 -4.04
N ALA A 82 15.08 -8.89 -4.53
CA ALA A 82 15.90 -10.06 -4.79
C ALA A 82 16.27 -10.84 -3.52
N ALA A 83 16.65 -10.13 -2.44
CA ALA A 83 16.94 -10.74 -1.15
C ALA A 83 15.69 -11.41 -0.52
N SER A 84 14.53 -10.77 -0.60
CA SER A 84 13.30 -11.27 0.03
C SER A 84 12.58 -12.36 -0.77
N LEU A 85 12.85 -12.47 -2.08
CA LEU A 85 12.36 -13.52 -2.98
C LEU A 85 13.36 -14.68 -3.17
N GLY A 86 14.54 -14.63 -2.54
CA GLY A 86 15.58 -15.64 -2.71
C GLY A 86 16.20 -15.66 -4.12
N ILE A 87 16.06 -14.57 -4.89
CA ILE A 87 16.64 -14.42 -6.22
C ILE A 87 18.12 -14.09 -6.03
N THR A 88 18.99 -15.04 -6.32
CA THR A 88 20.44 -14.88 -6.22
C THR A 88 20.98 -13.92 -7.29
N ALA A 89 22.12 -13.26 -7.00
CA ALA A 89 22.87 -12.44 -7.96
C ALA A 89 23.20 -13.19 -9.27
N LEU A 90 23.32 -14.53 -9.22
CA LEU A 90 23.57 -15.37 -10.38
C LEU A 90 22.42 -15.38 -11.41
N SER A 91 21.17 -15.25 -10.96
CA SER A 91 19.99 -15.17 -11.83
C SER A 91 19.90 -13.82 -12.54
N ALA A 92 20.36 -12.74 -11.89
CA ALA A 92 20.46 -11.41 -12.49
C ALA A 92 21.54 -11.34 -13.57
N LEU A 93 22.65 -12.06 -13.40
CA LEU A 93 23.74 -12.15 -14.39
C LEU A 93 23.35 -12.92 -15.66
N ARG A 94 22.31 -13.76 -15.61
CA ARG A 94 21.87 -14.56 -16.76
C ARG A 94 21.04 -13.77 -17.78
N ASN A 95 20.55 -12.59 -17.40
CA ASN A 95 19.85 -11.67 -18.30
C ASN A 95 20.45 -10.24 -18.21
N PRO A 96 21.70 -10.04 -18.66
CA PRO A 96 22.42 -8.78 -18.48
C PRO A 96 21.85 -7.63 -19.35
N MET A 97 21.07 -7.95 -20.38
CA MET A 97 20.47 -6.98 -21.30
C MET A 97 19.34 -6.15 -20.66
N THR A 98 18.79 -6.54 -19.51
CA THR A 98 17.76 -5.73 -18.81
C THR A 98 18.36 -4.64 -17.90
N LEU A 99 19.69 -4.60 -17.75
CA LEU A 99 20.37 -3.72 -16.79
C LEU A 99 21.30 -2.68 -17.45
N LEU A 100 21.51 -2.74 -18.77
CA LEU A 100 22.48 -1.90 -19.48
C LEU A 100 21.93 -0.55 -19.97
N GLY A 101 20.68 -0.19 -19.69
CA GLY A 101 20.06 1.06 -20.16
C GLY A 101 20.23 2.29 -19.25
N ARG A 102 21.08 2.25 -18.21
CA ARG A 102 20.98 3.18 -17.06
C ARG A 102 22.22 4.04 -16.78
N LEU A 103 22.92 4.51 -17.80
CA LEU A 103 24.02 5.46 -17.61
C LEU A 103 23.72 6.89 -18.05
N ASP A 104 22.62 7.14 -18.76
CA ASP A 104 22.27 8.50 -19.20
C ASP A 104 20.93 8.97 -18.61
N ASP A 105 21.01 10.15 -17.99
CA ASP A 105 20.01 11.23 -17.98
C ASP A 105 19.43 11.68 -16.63
N LEU A 106 20.08 12.74 -16.15
CA LEU A 106 19.65 13.79 -15.21
C LEU A 106 18.47 14.63 -15.79
N ALA A 107 17.45 14.00 -16.36
CA ALA A 107 16.28 14.68 -16.96
C ALA A 107 14.98 13.85 -16.91
N GLN A 108 14.70 13.14 -15.81
CA GLN A 108 13.58 12.18 -15.70
C GLN A 108 12.53 12.52 -14.61
N ASP A 109 12.60 13.71 -13.99
CA ASP A 109 11.88 13.96 -12.73
C ASP A 109 10.38 14.27 -12.86
N ILE A 110 9.84 14.62 -14.04
CA ILE A 110 8.42 15.04 -14.13
C ILE A 110 7.47 13.88 -14.50
N GLU A 111 7.82 13.07 -15.51
CA GLU A 111 7.00 11.92 -15.93
C GLU A 111 7.01 10.78 -14.90
N SER A 112 8.12 10.64 -14.16
CA SER A 112 8.25 9.61 -13.11
C SER A 112 7.40 9.92 -11.88
N LEU A 113 7.28 11.21 -11.49
CA LEU A 113 6.40 11.64 -10.41
C LEU A 113 4.93 11.40 -10.74
N GLN A 114 4.49 11.73 -11.96
CA GLN A 114 3.11 11.51 -12.37
C GLN A 114 2.75 10.01 -12.40
N LEU A 115 3.67 9.16 -12.86
CA LEU A 115 3.47 7.71 -12.84
C LEU A 115 3.37 7.16 -11.41
N GLU A 116 4.19 7.65 -10.49
CA GLU A 116 4.13 7.26 -9.07
C GLU A 116 2.78 7.65 -8.44
N GLU A 117 2.31 8.87 -8.69
CA GLU A 117 0.99 9.34 -8.24
C GLU A 117 -0.15 8.48 -8.81
N ASP A 118 -0.13 8.20 -10.12
CA ASP A 118 -1.13 7.36 -10.79
C ASP A 118 -1.17 5.94 -10.22
N VAL A 119 0.00 5.36 -9.92
CA VAL A 119 0.11 4.05 -9.28
C VAL A 119 -0.51 4.08 -7.89
N TRP A 120 -0.23 5.11 -7.08
CA TRP A 120 -0.84 5.23 -5.76
C TRP A 120 -2.36 5.39 -5.82
N GLN A 121 -2.88 6.18 -6.77
CA GLN A 121 -4.32 6.34 -6.97
C GLN A 121 -4.98 5.01 -7.36
N LEU A 122 -4.35 4.23 -8.25
CA LEU A 122 -4.86 2.91 -8.62
C LEU A 122 -4.90 1.96 -7.42
N ILE A 123 -3.82 1.88 -6.64
CA ILE A 123 -3.75 1.00 -5.46
C ILE A 123 -4.82 1.40 -4.44
N GLU A 124 -5.03 2.70 -4.21
CA GLU A 124 -6.09 3.20 -3.34
C GLU A 124 -7.49 2.85 -3.87
N GLY A 125 -7.72 2.94 -5.17
CA GLY A 125 -8.97 2.52 -5.81
C GLY A 125 -9.22 1.01 -5.68
N SER A 126 -8.21 0.20 -5.98
CA SER A 126 -8.24 -1.26 -5.85
C SER A 126 -8.54 -1.68 -4.41
N ALA A 127 -7.82 -1.13 -3.44
CA ALA A 127 -8.10 -1.34 -2.03
C ALA A 127 -9.57 -1.03 -1.68
N ARG A 128 -10.09 0.14 -2.05
CA ARG A 128 -11.50 0.50 -1.78
C ARG A 128 -12.50 -0.47 -2.41
N GLN A 129 -12.25 -0.94 -3.63
CA GLN A 129 -13.11 -1.91 -4.33
C GLN A 129 -13.13 -3.28 -3.64
N HIS A 130 -12.04 -3.68 -3.01
CA HIS A 130 -11.94 -4.88 -2.18
C HIS A 130 -12.50 -4.69 -0.75
N GLY A 131 -13.17 -3.57 -0.45
CA GLY A 131 -13.72 -3.27 0.88
C GLY A 131 -12.66 -2.83 1.90
N VAL A 132 -11.47 -2.45 1.42
CA VAL A 132 -10.26 -2.20 2.20
C VAL A 132 -10.00 -0.70 2.30
N GLY A 133 -10.08 -0.17 3.52
CA GLY A 133 -9.59 1.17 3.86
C GLY A 133 -8.20 1.11 4.51
N LYS A 134 -7.55 2.27 4.73
CA LYS A 134 -6.42 2.41 5.67
C LYS A 134 -6.94 2.23 7.11
N VAL A 135 -7.36 1.02 7.48
CA VAL A 135 -7.89 0.76 8.81
C VAL A 135 -6.80 0.13 9.67
N LEU A 136 -6.19 0.99 10.49
CA LEU A 136 -5.68 0.76 11.84
C LEU A 136 -4.96 -0.57 12.12
N SER A 137 -3.62 -0.46 12.19
CA SER A 137 -2.70 -1.41 12.85
C SER A 137 -3.32 -2.11 14.07
N GLU A 138 -3.01 -3.40 14.24
CA GLU A 138 -3.16 -4.26 15.43
C GLU A 138 -3.24 -3.55 16.80
N ARG A 139 -2.52 -2.43 16.97
CA ARG A 139 -2.59 -1.58 18.16
C ARG A 139 -3.99 -1.04 18.49
N LEU A 140 -4.94 -1.11 17.54
CA LEU A 140 -6.35 -0.74 17.74
C LEU A 140 -7.31 -1.92 17.87
N LYS A 141 -6.81 -3.17 17.93
CA LYS A 141 -7.67 -4.34 18.23
C LYS A 141 -8.14 -4.39 19.68
N HIS A 142 -7.54 -3.61 20.56
CA HIS A 142 -7.91 -3.58 21.96
C HIS A 142 -8.04 -2.15 22.50
N TYR A 143 -9.13 -1.88 23.21
CA TYR A 143 -9.29 -0.63 23.95
C TYR A 143 -8.90 -0.85 25.41
N ILE A 144 -8.07 0.04 25.93
CA ILE A 144 -7.72 0.04 27.34
C ILE A 144 -8.87 0.70 28.10
N CYS A 145 -9.48 -0.05 29.01
CA CYS A 145 -10.53 0.47 29.89
C CYS A 145 -9.96 1.61 30.74
N PRO A 146 -10.51 2.83 30.70
CA PRO A 146 -9.96 3.98 31.42
C PRO A 146 -10.11 3.84 32.95
N TYR A 147 -10.92 2.88 33.42
CA TYR A 147 -11.18 2.67 34.84
C TYR A 147 -10.22 1.67 35.50
N CYS A 148 -9.78 0.64 34.76
CA CYS A 148 -8.97 -0.46 35.34
C CYS A 148 -7.79 -0.88 34.46
N ASN A 149 -7.57 -0.19 33.34
CA ASN A 149 -6.52 -0.45 32.36
C ASN A 149 -6.54 -1.84 31.71
N THR A 150 -7.64 -2.59 31.86
CA THR A 150 -7.81 -3.88 31.17
C THR A 150 -8.02 -3.65 29.69
N ALA A 151 -7.33 -4.44 28.86
CA ALA A 151 -7.55 -4.48 27.42
C ALA A 151 -8.85 -5.22 27.10
N ASN A 152 -9.69 -4.63 26.23
CA ASN A 152 -10.97 -5.19 25.81
C ASN A 152 -11.03 -5.31 24.30
N GLU A 153 -11.73 -6.33 23.80
CA GLU A 153 -11.97 -6.55 22.37
C GLU A 153 -12.74 -5.37 21.72
N GLN A 154 -12.61 -5.25 20.40
CA GLN A 154 -13.32 -4.22 19.66
C GLN A 154 -14.85 -4.41 19.74
N GLY A 155 -15.58 -3.32 19.96
CA GLY A 155 -17.04 -3.35 20.05
C GLY A 155 -17.60 -3.82 21.40
N ALA A 156 -16.75 -4.19 22.37
CA ALA A 156 -17.20 -4.53 23.71
C ALA A 156 -17.95 -3.34 24.35
N GLY A 157 -19.22 -3.55 24.74
CA GLY A 157 -20.03 -2.51 25.40
C GLY A 157 -19.62 -2.28 26.86
N ARG A 158 -18.96 -3.25 27.49
CA ARG A 158 -18.51 -3.21 28.89
C ARG A 158 -17.14 -3.86 29.04
N CYS A 159 -16.41 -3.43 30.06
CA CYS A 159 -15.10 -4.00 30.40
C CYS A 159 -15.24 -5.44 30.90
N VAL A 160 -14.45 -6.37 30.35
CA VAL A 160 -14.42 -7.79 30.74
C VAL A 160 -13.97 -7.99 32.19
N ALA A 161 -13.10 -7.11 32.71
CA ALA A 161 -12.59 -7.23 34.08
C ALA A 161 -13.41 -6.48 35.12
N CYS A 162 -13.86 -5.24 34.84
CA CYS A 162 -14.51 -4.39 35.84
C CYS A 162 -15.97 -4.04 35.55
N GLY A 163 -16.51 -4.42 34.39
CA GLY A 163 -17.90 -4.15 34.01
C GLY A 163 -18.24 -2.69 33.66
N ALA A 164 -17.25 -1.79 33.66
CA ALA A 164 -17.43 -0.37 33.30
C ALA A 164 -17.87 -0.22 31.84
N PRO A 165 -18.73 0.77 31.50
CA PRO A 165 -19.16 1.02 30.13
C PRO A 165 -17.97 1.48 29.28
N LEU A 166 -17.89 1.00 28.04
CA LEU A 166 -16.84 1.36 27.08
C LEU A 166 -17.37 2.16 25.87
N GLY A 167 -18.64 2.58 25.89
CA GLY A 167 -19.28 3.30 24.78
C GLY A 167 -18.53 4.59 24.39
N ASP A 168 -18.04 5.33 25.38
CA ASP A 168 -17.37 6.63 25.19
C ASP A 168 -15.95 6.52 24.61
N ILE A 169 -15.39 5.32 24.51
CA ILE A 169 -14.07 5.10 23.90
C ILE A 169 -14.15 4.36 22.57
N GLN A 170 -15.35 3.93 22.15
CA GLN A 170 -15.50 3.25 20.87
C GLN A 170 -15.25 4.23 19.73
N PRO A 171 -14.44 3.86 18.72
CA PRO A 171 -14.19 4.71 17.58
C PRO A 171 -15.49 4.94 16.80
N GLN A 172 -15.49 6.00 16.01
CA GLN A 172 -16.56 6.27 15.06
C GLN A 172 -15.97 6.21 13.65
N THR A 173 -16.80 5.86 12.68
CA THR A 173 -16.37 5.81 11.27
C THR A 173 -16.78 7.12 10.61
N CYS A 174 -15.84 7.78 9.94
CA CYS A 174 -16.14 8.97 9.15
C CYS A 174 -17.11 8.60 8.01
N LEU A 175 -18.30 9.19 8.04
CA LEU A 175 -19.35 8.92 7.04
C LEU A 175 -18.98 9.40 5.62
N LYS A 176 -17.95 10.25 5.47
CA LYS A 176 -17.51 10.77 4.16
C LYS A 176 -16.49 9.87 3.47
N CYS A 177 -15.51 9.32 4.20
CA CYS A 177 -14.38 8.60 3.60
C CYS A 177 -14.12 7.21 4.20
N GLY A 178 -14.91 6.78 5.18
CA GLY A 178 -14.76 5.48 5.83
C GLY A 178 -13.58 5.39 6.80
N PHE A 179 -12.84 6.48 7.04
CA PHE A 179 -11.73 6.48 7.99
C PHE A 179 -12.24 6.35 9.43
N VAL A 180 -11.69 5.40 10.17
CA VAL A 180 -12.04 5.17 11.57
C VAL A 180 -11.27 6.16 12.44
N VAL A 181 -12.01 7.04 13.10
CA VAL A 181 -11.50 8.11 13.93
C VAL A 181 -11.68 7.76 15.40
N ARG A 182 -10.72 8.20 16.21
CA ARG A 182 -10.82 8.05 17.66
C ARG A 182 -11.90 9.00 18.16
N ASN A 183 -12.62 8.63 19.23
CA ASN A 183 -13.76 9.41 19.71
C ASN A 183 -13.43 10.87 20.09
N ILE A 184 -12.15 11.22 20.23
CA ILE A 184 -11.70 12.56 20.60
C ILE A 184 -11.51 13.53 19.42
N GLU A 185 -11.54 13.03 18.17
CA GLU A 185 -11.27 13.84 16.98
C GLU A 185 -12.56 14.52 16.48
N ARG A 186 -12.55 15.86 16.29
CA ARG A 186 -13.70 16.62 15.72
C ARG A 186 -13.67 16.70 14.21
N GLU A 187 -12.50 16.51 13.63
CA GLU A 187 -12.26 16.56 12.19
C GLU A 187 -11.55 15.27 11.79
N CYS A 188 -11.98 14.69 10.68
CA CYS A 188 -11.38 13.48 10.15
C CYS A 188 -9.95 13.79 9.66
N PRO A 189 -8.90 13.18 10.25
CA PRO A 189 -7.52 13.47 9.89
C PRO A 189 -7.17 12.99 8.48
N ASN A 190 -8.03 12.16 7.86
CA ASN A 190 -7.83 11.66 6.51
C ASN A 190 -8.48 12.54 5.42
N CYS A 191 -9.61 13.20 5.69
CA CYS A 191 -10.35 13.91 4.63
C CYS A 191 -10.88 15.30 5.01
N GLY A 192 -10.57 15.77 6.22
CA GLY A 192 -11.00 17.08 6.73
C GLY A 192 -12.50 17.22 6.99
N ALA A 193 -13.26 16.12 6.96
CA ALA A 193 -14.68 16.17 7.25
C ALA A 193 -14.93 16.43 8.74
N ILE A 194 -15.84 17.34 9.05
CA ILE A 194 -16.35 17.51 10.42
C ILE A 194 -17.10 16.25 10.82
N LEU A 195 -16.73 15.71 11.97
CA LEU A 195 -17.31 14.49 12.52
C LEU A 195 -18.52 14.84 13.41
N PRO A 196 -19.59 14.02 13.40
CA PRO A 196 -20.73 14.26 14.28
C PRO A 196 -20.32 14.11 15.76
N SER A 197 -20.76 15.06 16.60
CA SER A 197 -20.62 14.94 18.05
C SER A 197 -21.55 13.83 18.56
N ARG A 198 -21.00 12.87 19.32
CA ARG A 198 -21.81 11.92 20.11
C ARG A 198 -22.28 12.57 21.41
#